data_AF-A0A0B4U6F4-F1
#
_entry.id   AF-A0A0B4U6F4-F1
#
_cell.length_a   1.000
_cell.length_b   1.000
_cell.length_c   1.000
_cell.angle_alpha   90.00
_cell.angle_beta   90.00
_cell.angle_gamma   90.00
#
_symmetry.space_group_name_H-M   'P 1'
#
loop_
_entity.id
_entity.type
_entity.pdbx_description
1 polymer ?
#
loop_
_entity_poly.entity_id
_entity_poly.type
_entity_poly.pdbx_seq_one_letter_code
_entity_poly.pdbx_strand_id
1 'polypeptide(L)'
;AHMVTKTDLFAAAEAGAPVSNMISAYGGIRWGTGMSRMFQYEETQSRIGGSLWDMPMRYIKNSPIFQADRIDTPLMMMHNDQDSAVPWEQGIELFVALRRLNKPAWLLNYTGEVHWPTDLAEKRDWTTRMQQFFDHYLKDAPAPEWLDEGVPATKQGRTLGLEPATGASKQ
;
A
#
# COMPACT_ATOMS: atom_id res chain seq x y z
N ALA A 1 -0.97 -5.47 -4.57
CA ALA A 1 -0.44 -6.37 -3.52
C ALA A 1 -0.60 -7.88 -3.81
N HIS A 2 -1.68 -8.40 -4.42
CA HIS A 2 -1.82 -9.87 -4.58
C HIS A 2 -0.69 -10.55 -5.36
N MET A 3 -0.20 -9.96 -6.45
CA MET A 3 0.83 -10.61 -7.29
C MET A 3 2.12 -10.94 -6.52
N VAL A 4 2.59 -10.03 -5.65
CA VAL A 4 3.81 -10.25 -4.85
C VAL A 4 3.64 -11.30 -3.74
N THR A 5 2.43 -11.84 -3.54
CA THR A 5 2.22 -13.02 -2.68
C THR A 5 2.42 -14.34 -3.42
N LYS A 6 2.56 -14.29 -4.76
CA LYS A 6 2.54 -15.46 -5.65
C LYS A 6 3.86 -15.71 -6.35
N THR A 7 4.74 -14.72 -6.40
CA THR A 7 5.98 -14.77 -7.16
C THR A 7 6.97 -13.73 -6.67
N ASP A 8 8.25 -14.08 -6.78
CA ASP A 8 9.40 -13.21 -6.50
C ASP A 8 10.02 -12.66 -7.81
N LEU A 9 9.29 -12.71 -8.93
CA LEU A 9 9.78 -12.23 -10.22
C LEU A 9 10.07 -10.72 -10.23
N PHE A 10 9.39 -9.96 -9.38
CA PHE A 10 9.49 -8.50 -9.33
C PHE A 10 10.57 -8.07 -8.33
N ALA A 11 11.53 -7.27 -8.80
CA ALA A 11 12.58 -6.69 -7.97
C ALA A 11 12.04 -5.68 -6.93
N ALA A 12 10.95 -4.99 -7.26
CA ALA A 12 10.21 -4.10 -6.36
C ALA A 12 8.79 -3.90 -6.90
N ALA A 13 7.86 -3.50 -6.02
CA ALA A 13 6.48 -3.22 -6.40
C ALA A 13 5.93 -1.99 -5.68
N GLU A 14 5.03 -1.27 -6.36
CA GLU A 14 4.20 -0.22 -5.81
C GLU A 14 2.74 -0.69 -5.76
N ALA A 15 2.03 -0.38 -4.68
CA ALA A 15 0.61 -0.65 -4.57
C ALA A 15 -0.15 0.55 -3.99
N GLY A 16 -0.80 1.30 -4.87
CA GLY A 16 -1.70 2.41 -4.51
C GLY A 16 -3.05 1.92 -4.00
N ALA A 17 -3.51 2.51 -2.90
CA ALA A 17 -4.76 2.22 -2.20
C ALA A 17 -5.13 0.71 -2.17
N PRO A 18 -4.24 -0.16 -1.65
CA PRO A 18 -4.39 -1.59 -1.81
C PRO A 18 -5.58 -2.12 -1.00
N VAL A 19 -6.34 -3.05 -1.57
CA VAL A 19 -7.24 -3.93 -0.82
C VAL A 19 -6.44 -5.14 -0.36
N SER A 20 -6.29 -5.29 0.96
CA SER A 20 -5.48 -6.34 1.59
C SER A 20 -6.31 -7.46 2.22
N ASN A 21 -7.50 -7.12 2.69
CA ASN A 21 -8.44 -7.99 3.38
C ASN A 21 -9.83 -7.83 2.76
N MET A 22 -10.14 -8.69 1.79
CA MET A 22 -11.42 -8.63 1.08
C MET A 22 -12.61 -8.98 1.96
N ILE A 23 -12.41 -9.61 3.14
CA ILE A 23 -13.51 -9.87 4.07
C ILE A 23 -14.00 -8.55 4.68
N SER A 24 -13.10 -7.78 5.30
CA SER A 24 -13.46 -6.48 5.89
C SER A 24 -13.83 -5.48 4.80
N ALA A 25 -13.14 -5.50 3.67
CA ALA A 25 -13.42 -4.58 2.57
C ALA A 25 -14.74 -4.87 1.83
N TYR A 26 -15.25 -6.12 1.84
CA TYR A 26 -16.55 -6.47 1.27
C TYR A 26 -17.71 -5.85 2.06
N GLY A 27 -17.61 -5.88 3.40
CA GLY A 27 -18.62 -5.30 4.29
C GLY A 27 -18.58 -3.77 4.43
N GLY A 28 -17.64 -3.09 3.77
CA GLY A 28 -17.48 -1.64 3.87
C GLY A 28 -18.45 -0.84 3.00
N ILE A 29 -18.53 0.46 3.30
CA ILE A 29 -19.28 1.46 2.52
C ILE A 29 -18.29 2.39 1.81
N ARG A 30 -18.65 2.83 0.59
CA ARG A 30 -17.98 3.94 -0.09
C ARG A 30 -18.51 5.26 0.46
N TRP A 31 -17.85 5.81 1.47
CA TRP A 31 -18.33 6.95 2.25
C TRP A 31 -18.72 8.19 1.43
N GLY A 32 -18.07 8.43 0.29
CA GLY A 32 -18.41 9.55 -0.59
C GLY A 32 -19.73 9.40 -1.35
N THR A 33 -20.22 8.16 -1.48
CA THR A 33 -21.45 7.83 -2.27
C THR A 33 -22.52 7.12 -1.46
N GLY A 34 -22.20 6.58 -0.30
CA GLY A 34 -23.08 5.72 0.51
C GLY A 34 -23.29 4.31 -0.05
N MET A 35 -22.67 3.95 -1.19
CA MET A 35 -22.84 2.64 -1.79
C MET A 35 -22.12 1.55 -0.98
N SER A 36 -22.77 0.38 -0.85
CA SER A 36 -22.09 -0.84 -0.43
C SER A 36 -20.95 -1.17 -1.40
N ARG A 37 -19.87 -1.75 -0.90
CA ARG A 37 -18.75 -2.21 -1.74
C ARG A 37 -18.98 -3.61 -2.32
N MET A 38 -20.05 -4.31 -1.94
CA MET A 38 -20.29 -5.71 -2.33
C MET A 38 -20.26 -5.91 -3.86
N PHE A 39 -20.88 -5.02 -4.64
CA PHE A 39 -20.90 -5.08 -6.11
C PHE A 39 -19.49 -5.09 -6.73
N GLN A 40 -18.51 -4.46 -6.06
CA GLN A 40 -17.11 -4.46 -6.48
C GLN A 40 -16.54 -5.87 -6.54
N TYR A 41 -16.87 -6.65 -5.52
CA TYR A 41 -16.29 -7.97 -5.31
C TYR A 41 -17.05 -9.04 -6.06
N GLU A 42 -18.38 -8.94 -6.11
CA GLU A 42 -19.21 -9.95 -6.75
C GLU A 42 -19.10 -9.88 -8.27
N GLU A 43 -19.20 -8.67 -8.85
CA GLU A 43 -19.48 -8.52 -10.29
C GLU A 43 -18.46 -7.68 -11.07
N THR A 44 -17.75 -6.74 -10.44
CA THR A 44 -16.98 -5.72 -11.19
C THR A 44 -15.45 -5.80 -11.04
N GLN A 45 -14.83 -5.09 -10.09
CA GLN A 45 -13.36 -4.99 -10.05
C GLN A 45 -12.70 -6.31 -9.67
N SER A 46 -13.21 -7.01 -8.64
CA SER A 46 -12.61 -8.29 -8.20
C SER A 46 -13.26 -9.51 -8.84
N ARG A 47 -14.55 -9.45 -9.22
CA ARG A 47 -15.25 -10.55 -9.92
C ARG A 47 -15.05 -11.93 -9.27
N ILE A 48 -15.17 -11.99 -7.94
CA ILE A 48 -15.04 -13.23 -7.16
C ILE A 48 -16.12 -14.26 -7.55
N GLY A 49 -17.27 -13.78 -8.05
CA GLY A 49 -18.33 -14.59 -8.64
C GLY A 49 -19.38 -15.10 -7.65
N GLY A 50 -19.50 -14.49 -6.48
CA GLY A 50 -20.51 -14.79 -5.46
C GLY A 50 -20.30 -13.99 -4.18
N SER A 51 -21.29 -14.01 -3.30
CA SER A 51 -21.22 -13.30 -2.02
C SER A 51 -20.14 -13.87 -1.11
N LEU A 52 -19.76 -13.12 -0.08
CA LEU A 52 -18.83 -13.59 0.95
C LEU A 52 -19.33 -14.85 1.67
N TRP A 53 -20.64 -14.98 1.85
CA TRP A 53 -21.26 -16.12 2.54
C TRP A 53 -21.31 -17.37 1.66
N ASP A 54 -21.44 -17.21 0.35
CA ASP A 54 -21.45 -18.34 -0.59
C ASP A 54 -20.03 -18.85 -0.90
N MET A 55 -19.05 -17.94 -0.95
CA MET A 55 -17.69 -18.25 -1.41
C MET A 55 -16.58 -17.76 -0.46
N PRO A 56 -16.66 -17.99 0.86
CA PRO A 56 -15.75 -17.37 1.84
C PRO A 56 -14.27 -17.66 1.58
N MET A 57 -13.96 -18.88 1.14
CA MET A 57 -12.58 -19.27 0.83
C MET A 57 -11.99 -18.52 -0.37
N ARG A 58 -12.81 -18.04 -1.31
CA ARG A 58 -12.31 -17.22 -2.43
C ARG A 58 -11.88 -15.85 -1.93
N TYR A 59 -12.62 -15.24 -1.01
CA TYR A 59 -12.24 -13.97 -0.40
C TYR A 59 -10.93 -14.09 0.40
N ILE A 60 -10.79 -15.16 1.19
CA ILE A 60 -9.54 -15.46 1.92
C ILE A 60 -8.37 -15.66 0.95
N LYS A 61 -8.52 -16.52 -0.06
CA LYS A 61 -7.45 -16.85 -1.01
C LYS A 61 -6.95 -15.64 -1.82
N ASN A 62 -7.85 -14.69 -2.11
CA ASN A 62 -7.52 -13.48 -2.87
C ASN A 62 -7.04 -12.31 -2.00
N SER A 63 -7.20 -12.39 -0.67
CA SER A 63 -6.75 -11.36 0.26
C SER A 63 -5.24 -11.48 0.54
N PRO A 64 -4.42 -10.48 0.15
CA PRO A 64 -2.96 -10.52 0.37
C PRO A 64 -2.54 -10.69 1.83
N ILE A 65 -3.33 -10.19 2.78
CA ILE A 65 -2.97 -10.20 4.21
C ILE A 65 -2.71 -11.62 4.76
N PHE A 66 -3.47 -12.62 4.29
CA PHE A 66 -3.30 -14.02 4.73
C PHE A 66 -2.08 -14.71 4.13
N GLN A 67 -1.33 -14.02 3.27
CA GLN A 67 -0.10 -14.49 2.62
C GLN A 67 1.02 -13.46 2.75
N ALA A 68 0.93 -12.55 3.72
CA ALA A 68 1.93 -11.51 3.94
C ALA A 68 3.32 -12.09 4.29
N ASP A 69 3.37 -13.29 4.86
CA ASP A 69 4.59 -14.07 5.14
C ASP A 69 5.38 -14.43 3.87
N ARG A 70 4.71 -14.43 2.72
CA ARG A 70 5.29 -14.77 1.41
C ARG A 70 5.72 -13.55 0.59
N ILE A 71 5.52 -12.34 1.10
CA ILE A 71 5.91 -11.12 0.37
C ILE A 71 7.35 -10.80 0.74
N ASP A 72 8.29 -11.18 -0.12
CA ASP A 72 9.71 -10.83 0.01
C ASP A 72 10.13 -9.68 -0.92
N THR A 73 9.35 -9.42 -1.99
CA THR A 73 9.53 -8.26 -2.85
C THR A 73 9.36 -6.94 -2.05
N PRO A 74 10.33 -6.01 -2.11
CA PRO A 74 10.17 -4.65 -1.60
C PRO A 74 8.86 -4.03 -2.06
N LEU A 75 8.02 -3.63 -1.10
CA LEU A 75 6.66 -3.15 -1.37
C LEU A 75 6.46 -1.73 -0.83
N MET A 76 6.38 -0.76 -1.73
CA MET A 76 5.91 0.58 -1.41
C MET A 76 4.39 0.64 -1.56
N MET A 77 3.70 1.21 -0.58
CA MET A 77 2.26 1.45 -0.62
C MET A 77 2.00 2.94 -0.44
N MET A 78 0.98 3.45 -1.13
CA MET A 78 0.39 4.76 -0.86
C MET A 78 -1.07 4.58 -0.55
N HIS A 79 -1.55 5.13 0.55
CA HIS A 79 -2.97 5.14 0.88
C HIS A 79 -3.24 6.31 1.82
N ASN A 80 -4.34 7.03 1.59
CA ASN A 80 -4.65 8.25 2.33
C ASN A 80 -5.79 8.04 3.32
N ASP A 81 -5.82 8.86 4.37
CA ASP A 81 -6.73 8.71 5.50
C ASP A 81 -8.16 9.23 5.22
N GLN A 82 -8.37 10.00 4.15
CA GLN A 82 -9.70 10.41 3.66
C GLN A 82 -10.12 9.65 2.38
N ASP A 83 -9.53 8.47 2.13
CA ASP A 83 -9.96 7.61 1.04
C ASP A 83 -11.38 7.07 1.28
N SER A 84 -12.33 7.58 0.51
CA SER A 84 -13.73 7.17 0.57
C SER A 84 -14.07 5.99 -0.34
N ALA A 85 -13.13 5.57 -1.20
CA ALA A 85 -13.28 4.49 -2.17
C ALA A 85 -12.67 3.18 -1.67
N VAL A 86 -11.58 3.21 -0.91
CA VAL A 86 -10.94 2.08 -0.21
C VAL A 86 -10.74 2.47 1.26
N PRO A 87 -11.10 1.65 2.27
CA PRO A 87 -10.96 2.06 3.66
C PRO A 87 -9.47 2.07 3.98
N TRP A 88 -8.99 3.16 4.58
CA TRP A 88 -7.59 3.39 4.95
C TRP A 88 -6.96 2.21 5.71
N GLU A 89 -7.76 1.53 6.53
CA GLU A 89 -7.37 0.35 7.30
C GLU A 89 -6.81 -0.78 6.42
N GLN A 90 -7.21 -0.89 5.15
CA GLN A 90 -6.64 -1.89 4.24
C GLN A 90 -5.14 -1.68 4.01
N GLY A 91 -4.69 -0.42 3.92
CA GLY A 91 -3.27 -0.09 3.82
C GLY A 91 -2.55 -0.37 5.14
N ILE A 92 -3.14 0.04 6.26
CA ILE A 92 -2.58 -0.17 7.60
C ILE A 92 -2.42 -1.67 7.90
N GLU A 93 -3.46 -2.47 7.70
CA GLU A 93 -3.48 -3.90 8.03
C GLU A 93 -2.33 -4.64 7.33
N LEU A 94 -2.12 -4.39 6.03
CA LEU A 94 -1.04 -5.02 5.28
C LEU A 94 0.33 -4.50 5.71
N PHE A 95 0.49 -3.19 5.86
CA PHE A 95 1.75 -2.59 6.29
C PHE A 95 2.18 -3.09 7.66
N VAL A 96 1.27 -3.11 8.64
CA VAL A 96 1.55 -3.60 9.99
C VAL A 96 1.88 -5.09 9.99
N ALA A 97 1.19 -5.90 9.18
CA ALA A 97 1.52 -7.31 9.01
C ALA A 97 2.94 -7.51 8.46
N LEU A 98 3.30 -6.77 7.41
CA LEU A 98 4.65 -6.83 6.81
C LEU A 98 5.73 -6.36 7.77
N ARG A 99 5.49 -5.27 8.51
CA ARG A 99 6.39 -4.79 9.57
C ARG A 99 6.57 -5.82 10.67
N ARG A 100 5.50 -6.47 11.11
CA ARG A 100 5.55 -7.56 12.10
C ARG A 100 6.40 -8.74 11.63
N LEU A 101 6.35 -9.02 10.33
CA LEU A 101 7.09 -10.11 9.67
C LEU A 101 8.47 -9.68 9.19
N ASN A 102 8.90 -8.45 9.52
CA ASN A 102 10.19 -7.88 9.15
C ASN A 102 10.44 -7.86 7.63
N LYS A 103 9.38 -7.66 6.84
CA LYS A 103 9.44 -7.57 5.37
C LYS A 103 9.75 -6.13 4.93
N PRO A 104 10.42 -5.94 3.77
CA PRO A 104 10.73 -4.62 3.22
C PRO A 104 9.46 -3.92 2.72
N ALA A 105 8.86 -3.07 3.56
CA ALA A 105 7.60 -2.41 3.27
C ALA A 105 7.57 -0.96 3.77
N TRP A 106 6.96 -0.09 2.96
CA TRP A 106 6.76 1.33 3.25
C TRP A 106 5.31 1.71 2.99
N LEU A 107 4.78 2.61 3.82
CA LEU A 107 3.44 3.17 3.66
C LEU A 107 3.54 4.69 3.65
N LEU A 108 3.25 5.29 2.50
CA LEU A 108 3.12 6.73 2.34
C LEU A 108 1.65 7.12 2.57
N ASN A 109 1.45 8.09 3.45
CA ASN A 109 0.14 8.65 3.78
C ASN A 109 0.20 10.16 3.63
N TYR A 110 -0.69 10.70 2.80
CA TYR A 110 -0.91 12.13 2.68
C TYR A 110 -2.14 12.49 3.50
N THR A 111 -1.91 13.00 4.70
CA THR A 111 -2.98 13.32 5.66
C THR A 111 -3.95 14.34 5.07
N GLY A 112 -5.24 14.01 5.09
CA GLY A 112 -6.32 14.83 4.52
C GLY A 112 -6.61 14.56 3.05
N GLU A 113 -5.75 13.83 2.34
CA GLU A 113 -5.96 13.49 0.93
C GLU A 113 -6.97 12.35 0.75
N VAL A 114 -7.65 12.37 -0.38
CA VAL A 114 -8.65 11.35 -0.76
C VAL A 114 -7.98 10.14 -1.42
N HIS A 115 -8.70 9.37 -2.22
CA HIS A 115 -8.21 8.16 -2.90
C HIS A 115 -6.86 8.33 -3.63
N TRP A 116 -6.57 9.53 -4.12
CA TRP A 116 -5.27 9.92 -4.67
C TRP A 116 -4.90 11.33 -4.18
N PRO A 117 -3.61 11.67 -4.07
CA PRO A 117 -3.19 13.04 -3.79
C PRO A 117 -3.77 14.02 -4.82
N THR A 118 -4.34 15.12 -4.34
CA THR A 118 -5.01 16.14 -5.15
C THR A 118 -4.23 17.45 -5.15
N ASP A 119 -3.61 17.82 -4.04
CA ASP A 119 -2.71 18.98 -3.96
C ASP A 119 -1.42 18.74 -4.77
N LEU A 120 -0.88 19.82 -5.33
CA LEU A 120 0.28 19.77 -6.21
C LEU A 120 1.57 19.39 -5.46
N ALA A 121 1.73 19.81 -4.20
CA ALA A 121 2.90 19.49 -3.40
C ALA A 121 2.94 17.99 -3.07
N GLU A 122 1.81 17.41 -2.68
CA GLU A 122 1.62 16.00 -2.34
C GLU A 122 1.78 15.12 -3.58
N LYS A 123 1.23 15.54 -4.74
CA LYS A 123 1.49 14.88 -6.03
C LYS A 123 2.97 14.83 -6.36
N ARG A 124 3.68 15.95 -6.18
CA ARG A 124 5.11 16.04 -6.45
C ARG A 124 5.89 15.10 -5.53
N ASP A 125 5.67 15.19 -4.21
CA ASP A 125 6.32 14.30 -3.24
C ASP A 125 6.05 12.82 -3.56
N TRP A 126 4.79 12.46 -3.83
CA TRP A 126 4.41 11.09 -4.22
C TRP A 126 5.21 10.60 -5.43
N THR A 127 5.22 11.38 -6.51
CA THR A 127 5.93 11.00 -7.73
C THR A 127 7.44 10.94 -7.52
N THR A 128 8.01 11.83 -6.72
CA THR A 128 9.44 11.83 -6.38
C THR A 128 9.80 10.58 -5.57
N ARG A 129 9.06 10.25 -4.52
CA ARG A 129 9.32 9.05 -3.70
C ARG A 129 9.13 7.77 -4.50
N MET A 130 8.08 7.70 -5.32
CA MET A 130 7.88 6.56 -6.22
C MET A 130 9.06 6.39 -7.19
N GLN A 131 9.55 7.48 -7.77
CA GLN A 131 10.74 7.44 -8.61
C GLN A 131 11.97 6.96 -7.82
N GLN A 132 12.24 7.54 -6.66
CA GLN A 132 13.40 7.18 -5.83
C GLN A 132 13.36 5.72 -5.39
N PHE A 133 12.19 5.20 -5.04
CA PHE A 133 11.98 3.79 -4.70
C PHE A 133 12.44 2.88 -5.84
N PHE A 134 11.95 3.13 -7.06
CA PHE A 134 12.33 2.33 -8.22
C PHE A 134 13.77 2.59 -8.68
N ASP A 135 14.27 3.82 -8.60
CA ASP A 135 15.67 4.13 -8.93
C ASP A 135 16.63 3.39 -7.99
N HIS A 136 16.30 3.25 -6.69
CA HIS A 136 17.07 2.44 -5.76
C HIS A 136 17.06 0.95 -6.13
N TYR A 137 15.88 0.35 -6.32
CA TYR A 137 15.75 -1.09 -6.54
C TYR A 137 16.04 -1.56 -7.97
N LEU A 138 16.00 -0.67 -8.97
CA LEU A 138 16.14 -1.03 -10.38
C LEU A 138 17.37 -0.40 -11.06
N LYS A 139 17.99 0.62 -10.46
CA LYS A 139 19.10 1.37 -11.06
C LYS A 139 20.28 1.61 -10.12
N ASP A 140 20.31 0.93 -8.97
CA ASP A 140 21.36 1.05 -7.95
C ASP A 140 21.57 2.48 -7.44
N ALA A 141 20.55 3.34 -7.50
CA ALA A 141 20.64 4.67 -6.93
C ALA A 141 20.76 4.60 -5.40
N PRO A 142 21.47 5.54 -4.74
CA PRO A 142 21.51 5.61 -3.29
C PRO A 142 20.10 5.69 -2.69
N ALA A 143 19.85 4.94 -1.61
CA ALA A 143 18.57 5.02 -0.89
C ALA A 143 18.40 6.44 -0.30
N PRO A 144 17.25 7.10 -0.49
CA PRO A 144 16.95 8.34 0.21
C PRO A 144 16.65 8.07 1.70
N GLU A 145 16.78 9.07 2.56
CA GLU A 145 16.53 8.96 4.00
C GLU A 145 15.14 8.38 4.33
N TRP A 146 14.09 8.78 3.60
CA TRP A 146 12.74 8.27 3.84
C TRP A 146 12.60 6.77 3.56
N LEU A 147 13.41 6.23 2.65
CA LEU A 147 13.39 4.82 2.29
C LEU A 147 14.18 3.99 3.30
N ASP A 148 15.31 4.51 3.78
CA ASP A 148 16.16 3.79 4.73
C ASP A 148 15.60 3.82 6.17
N GLU A 149 15.39 5.02 6.71
CA GLU A 149 15.00 5.20 8.12
C GLU A 149 13.50 5.47 8.32
N GLY A 150 12.81 5.89 7.25
CA GLY A 150 11.47 6.47 7.35
C GLY A 150 11.49 7.92 7.84
N VAL A 151 10.36 8.60 7.67
CA VAL A 151 10.17 9.96 8.24
C VAL A 151 9.26 9.85 9.46
N PRO A 152 9.74 10.14 10.68
CA PRO A 152 8.89 10.13 11.87
C PRO A 152 7.70 11.09 11.71
N ALA A 153 6.51 10.69 12.17
CA ALA A 153 5.32 11.54 12.13
C ALA A 153 5.53 12.90 12.83
N THR A 154 6.38 12.95 13.85
CA THR A 154 6.76 14.20 14.55
C THR A 154 7.57 15.18 13.69
N LYS A 155 8.10 14.72 12.56
CA LYS A 155 8.83 15.52 11.57
C LYS A 155 8.01 15.77 10.29
N GLN A 156 6.76 15.31 10.23
CA GLN A 156 5.88 15.56 9.09
C GLN A 156 5.75 17.07 8.82
N GLY A 157 5.84 17.46 7.54
CA GLY A 157 5.85 18.88 7.12
C GLY A 157 7.15 19.65 7.39
N ARG A 158 8.12 19.07 8.12
CA ARG A 158 9.46 19.68 8.34
C ARG A 158 10.52 19.14 7.39
N THR A 159 10.41 17.88 7.02
CA THR A 159 11.27 17.23 6.03
C THR A 159 10.51 16.13 5.30
N LEU A 160 10.89 15.90 4.05
CA LEU A 160 10.41 14.79 3.23
C LEU A 160 11.44 13.65 3.16
N GLY A 161 12.66 13.83 3.66
CA GLY A 161 13.72 12.82 3.65
C GLY A 161 14.18 12.42 2.24
N LEU A 162 14.14 13.35 1.28
CA LEU A 162 14.42 13.07 -0.14
C LEU A 162 15.91 13.02 -0.48
N GLU A 163 16.77 13.49 0.42
CA GLU A 163 18.23 13.42 0.23
C GLU A 163 18.74 11.99 0.42
N PRO A 164 19.89 11.62 -0.17
CA PRO A 164 20.53 10.33 0.06
C PRO A 164 20.81 10.11 1.56
N ALA A 165 20.54 8.90 2.05
CA ALA A 165 20.87 8.51 3.41
C ALA A 165 22.38 8.65 3.65
N THR A 166 22.76 9.33 4.74
CA THR A 166 24.16 9.60 5.08
C THR A 166 24.86 8.41 5.74
N GLY A 167 24.11 7.37 6.10
CA GLY A 167 24.60 6.10 6.62
C GLY A 167 24.47 4.99 5.58
N ALA A 168 25.58 4.33 5.24
CA ALA A 168 25.55 3.11 4.43
C ALA A 168 24.99 1.94 5.27
N SER A 169 23.68 1.84 5.42
CA SER A 169 22.98 0.64 5.88
C SER A 169 22.77 -0.29 4.67
N LYS A 170 23.85 -0.95 4.23
CA LYS A 170 23.67 -2.20 3.50
C LYS A 170 23.11 -3.22 4.51
N GLN A 171 21.79 -3.43 4.50
CA GLN A 171 21.19 -4.65 5.05
C GLN A 171 21.44 -5.81 4.08
#